data_AF-A0A1H8WBL1-F1
#
_entry.id   AF-A0A1H8WBL1-F1
#
_cell.length_a   1.000
_cell.length_b   1.000
_cell.length_c   1.000
_cell.angle_alpha   90.00
_cell.angle_beta   90.00
_cell.angle_gamma   90.00
#
_symmetry.space_group_name_H-M   'P 1'
#
loop_
_entity.id
_entity.type
_entity.pdbx_description
1 polymer ?
#
loop_
_entity_poly.entity_id
_entity_poly.type
_entity_poly.pdbx_seq_one_letter_code
_entity_poly.pdbx_strand_id
1 'polypeptide(L)' 'MQPNEIRAELLLKGIRPAMIANQLQVSRAAVSNVISGKFKSIRIQKEIAQRIDRTVKEIWPQWTI' A
#
# COMPACT_ATOMS: atom_id res chain seq x y z
N MET A 1 2.29 10.70 0.81
CA MET A 1 0.86 10.49 1.12
C MET A 1 0.72 9.97 2.55
N GLN A 2 -0.33 10.35 3.28
CA GLN A 2 -0.60 9.91 4.64
C GLN A 2 -1.28 8.53 4.66
N PRO A 3 -1.08 7.72 5.72
CA PRO A 3 -1.66 6.37 5.79
C PRO A 3 -3.18 6.31 5.62
N ASN A 4 -3.91 7.31 6.12
CA ASN A 4 -5.37 7.35 6.00
C ASN A 4 -5.84 7.70 4.60
N GLU A 5 -5.09 8.52 3.85
CA GLU A 5 -5.39 8.82 2.45
C GLU A 5 -5.21 7.55 1.60
N ILE A 6 -4.15 6.77 1.84
CA ILE A 6 -3.91 5.49 1.13
C ILE A 6 -5.09 4.54 1.36
N ARG A 7 -5.57 4.43 2.60
CA ARG A 7 -6.74 3.60 2.93
C ARG A 7 -8.01 4.11 2.26
N ALA A 8 -8.20 5.42 2.19
CA ALA A 8 -9.35 6.04 1.54
C ALA A 8 -9.36 5.73 0.03
N GLU A 9 -8.24 5.94 -0.67
CA GLU A 9 -8.13 5.61 -2.11
C GLU A 9 -8.39 4.13 -2.39
N LEU A 10 -7.81 3.23 -1.58
CA LEU A 10 -8.10 1.79 -1.69
C LEU A 10 -9.59 1.51 -1.52
N LEU A 11 -10.24 2.13 -0.54
CA LEU A 11 -11.67 1.96 -0.28
C LEU A 11 -12.53 2.52 -1.43
N LEU A 12 -12.19 3.68 -1.99
CA LEU A 12 -12.87 4.27 -3.14
C LEU A 12 -12.84 3.37 -4.37
N LYS A 13 -11.79 2.55 -4.51
CA LYS A 13 -11.66 1.53 -5.55
C LYS A 13 -12.20 0.14 -5.15
N GLY A 14 -12.88 0.04 -4.01
CA GLY A 14 -13.46 -1.21 -3.51
C GLY A 14 -12.43 -2.23 -3.03
N ILE A 15 -11.19 -1.81 -2.78
CA ILE A 15 -10.08 -2.69 -2.40
C ILE A 15 -9.85 -2.60 -0.90
N ARG A 16 -9.84 -3.75 -0.24
CA ARG A 16 -9.48 -3.85 1.18
C ARG A 16 -7.99 -4.25 1.30
N PRO A 17 -7.23 -3.72 2.27
CA PRO A 17 -5.84 -4.14 2.51
C PRO A 17 -5.68 -5.66 2.73
N ALA A 18 -6.70 -6.33 3.25
CA ALA A 18 -6.72 -7.78 3.40
C ALA A 18 -6.69 -8.53 2.05
N MET A 19 -7.26 -7.95 0.97
CA MET A 19 -7.21 -8.56 -0.37
C MET A 19 -5.77 -8.55 -0.91
N ILE A 20 -5.06 -7.43 -0.71
CA ILE A 20 -3.64 -7.31 -1.06
C ILE A 20 -2.80 -8.31 -0.28
N ALA A 21 -3.07 -8.46 1.03
CA ALA A 21 -2.37 -9.44 1.87
C ALA A 21 -2.56 -10.87 1.35
N ASN A 22 -3.80 -11.24 1.02
CA ASN A 22 -4.14 -12.57 0.49
C ASN A 22 -3.46 -12.82 -0.87
N GLN A 23 -3.53 -11.87 -1.80
CA GLN A 23 -2.93 -11.99 -3.13
C GLN A 23 -1.41 -12.15 -3.07
N LEU A 24 -0.75 -11.37 -2.21
CA LEU A 24 0.71 -11.41 -2.07
C LEU A 24 1.20 -12.52 -1.10
N GLN A 25 0.27 -13.29 -0.53
CA GLN A 25 0.53 -14.30 0.50
C GLN A 25 1.38 -13.76 1.66
N VAL A 26 1.02 -12.57 2.16
CA VAL A 26 1.68 -11.92 3.31
C VAL A 26 0.68 -11.70 4.44
N SER A 27 1.19 -11.41 5.65
CA SER A 27 0.32 -11.06 6.76
C SER A 27 -0.37 -9.71 6.54
N ARG A 28 -1.59 -9.56 7.07
CA ARG A 28 -2.31 -8.27 7.08
C ARG A 28 -1.50 -7.18 7.80
N ALA A 29 -0.75 -7.57 8.83
CA ALA A 29 0.14 -6.69 9.56
C ALA A 29 1.24 -6.12 8.66
N ALA A 30 1.84 -6.93 7.77
CA ALA A 30 2.84 -6.45 6.82
C ALA A 30 2.28 -5.35 5.90
N VAL A 31 1.08 -5.57 5.34
CA VAL A 31 0.42 -4.55 4.50
C VAL A 31 0.11 -3.29 5.30
N SER A 32 -0.46 -3.42 6.51
CA SER A 32 -0.77 -2.27 7.37
C SER A 32 0.47 -1.47 7.77
N ASN A 33 1.58 -2.17 8.03
CA ASN A 33 2.86 -1.58 8.36
C ASN A 33 3.46 -0.80 7.18
N VAL A 34 3.33 -1.31 5.95
CA VAL A 34 3.75 -0.59 4.73
C VAL A 34 2.88 0.65 4.50
N ILE A 35 1.55 0.52 4.59
CA ILE A 35 0.61 1.65 4.51
C ILE A 35 0.96 2.73 5.55
N SER A 36 1.33 2.31 6.76
CA SER A 36 1.68 3.22 7.86
C SER A 36 3.10 3.78 7.77
N GLY A 37 3.89 3.41 6.76
CA GLY A 37 5.27 3.88 6.60
C GLY A 37 6.28 3.27 7.59
N LYS A 38 5.90 2.23 8.36
CA LYS A 38 6.78 1.62 9.38
C LYS A 38 7.77 0.62 8.78
N PHE A 39 7.41 -0.01 7.67
CA PHE A 39 8.23 -1.01 6.99
C PHE A 39 8.24 -0.77 5.50
N LYS A 40 9.39 -0.96 4.86
CA LYS A 40 9.55 -0.87 3.41
C LYS A 40 9.42 -2.25 2.78
N SER A 41 8.57 -2.38 1.77
CA SER A 41 8.47 -3.59 0.96
C SER A 41 8.06 -3.21 -0.45
N ILE A 42 9.02 -3.26 -1.38
CA ILE A 42 8.77 -2.81 -2.76
C ILE A 42 7.64 -3.61 -3.42
N ARG A 43 7.48 -4.89 -3.06
CA ARG A 43 6.42 -5.76 -3.56
C ARG A 43 5.03 -5.26 -3.12
N ILE A 44 4.86 -4.99 -1.83
CA ILE A 44 3.58 -4.49 -1.28
C ILE A 44 3.30 -3.07 -1.78
N GLN A 45 4.33 -2.22 -1.82
CA GLN A 45 4.19 -0.85 -2.29
C GLN A 45 3.76 -0.79 -3.76
N LYS A 46 4.40 -1.58 -4.64
CA LYS A 46 4.03 -1.64 -6.07
C LYS A 46 2.60 -2.12 -6.26
N GLU A 47 2.18 -3.16 -5.54
CA GLU A 47 0.80 -3.64 -5.59
C GLU A 47 -0.19 -2.54 -5.15
N ILE A 48 0.04 -1.89 -4.02
CA ILE A 48 -0.82 -0.78 -3.55
C ILE A 48 -0.84 0.35 -4.58
N ALA A 49 0.32 0.71 -5.14
CA ALA A 49 0.45 1.80 -6.10
C ALA A 49 -0.34 1.53 -7.39
N GLN A 50 -0.20 0.32 -7.95
CA GLN A 50 -0.98 -0.14 -9.09
C GLN A 50 -2.48 -0.13 -8.80
N ARG A 51 -2.86 -0.59 -7.60
CA ARG A 51 -4.26 -0.65 -7.15
C ARG A 51 -4.92 0.71 -7.01
N ILE A 52 -4.16 1.79 -6.80
CA ILE A 52 -4.70 3.15 -6.67
C ILE A 52 -4.32 4.09 -7.81
N ASP A 53 -3.81 3.55 -8.93
CA ASP A 53 -3.37 4.30 -10.12
C ASP A 53 -2.38 5.43 -9.81
N ARG A 54 -1.45 5.17 -8.89
CA ARG A 54 -0.37 6.09 -8.52
C ARG A 54 0.96 5.35 -8.60
N THR A 55 2.06 6.10 -8.60
CA THR A 55 3.40 5.56 -8.48
C THR A 55 3.79 5.40 -7.01
N VAL A 56 4.71 4.48 -6.73
CA VAL A 56 5.26 4.29 -5.37
C VAL A 56 5.90 5.59 -4.86
N LYS A 57 6.50 6.40 -5.75
CA LYS A 57 7.12 7.69 -5.40
C LYS A 57 6.10 8.74 -4.98
N GLU A 58 4.91 8.77 -5.57
CA GLU A 58 3.83 9.69 -5.15
C GLU A 58 3.26 9.30 -3.78
N ILE A 59 3.14 8.00 -3.52
CA ILE A 59 2.58 7.50 -2.26
C ILE A 59 3.60 7.63 -1.13
N TRP A 60 4.84 7.18 -1.36
CA TRP A 60 5.96 7.19 -0.40
C TRP A 60 7.18 7.93 -0.97
N PRO A 61 7.15 9.26 -1.03
CA PRO A 61 8.23 10.07 -1.62
C PRO A 61 9.58 9.93 -0.90
N GLN A 62 9.55 9.63 0.39
CA GLN A 62 10.76 9.45 1.22
C GLN A 62 11.52 8.16 0.92
N TRP A 63 10.94 7.24 0.14
CA TRP A 63 11.53 5.94 -0.13
C TRP A 63 12.02 5.89 -1.58
N THR A 64 13.32 6.11 -1.76
CA THR A 64 14.01 5.85 -3.03
C THR A 64 13.91 4.36 -3.34
N ILE A 65 13.46 4.04 -4.56
CA ILE A 65 13.28 2.68 -5.07
C ILE A 65 14.54 2.25 -5.81
#